data_AF-A0A819IZS1-F1
#
_entry.id   AF-A0A819IZS1-F1
#
_cell.length_a   1.000
_cell.length_b   1.000
_cell.length_c   1.000
_cell.angle_alpha   90.00
_cell.angle_beta   90.00
_cell.angle_gamma   90.00
#
_symmetry.space_group_name_H-M   'P 1'
#
loop_
_entity.id
_entity.type
_entity.pdbx_description
1 polymer ?
#
loop_
_entity_poly.entity_id
_entity_poly.type
_entity_poly.pdbx_seq_one_letter_code
_entity_poly.pdbx_strand_id
1 'polypeptide(L)'
;MARLSAMMDQSAMPTIFFHQKTFGQNIQLDNNALKAIRHTSFDNGITFTNKQIKMNEHVHMKIVDIDESGQWLGSLAIGFIQIDPGSIQRHELYKSAIPSICQKTGVSYVKRIFERLTRQTVITFYYNQEGAFYILDGKEQEICKNIDVQSPMWGAVLITPPKTIADSRTFFIKYDQKPDKLPIQYFTHLKPTNLQSVVFHDVHGPELDLYCQNKVVFRKNVRRLSRPYLFINFPMRPDDELYIRILSVDLNYRTPGVIGFTTAEPSNVVKNIDKLPADDPMGLYDRPEFWIINEDGFDESLSELDEYRFVYDRNGEIRMWRNNESIVPTRTVAFADPSQAFYPFFFLNGRIMALSLIGLVSSTKIVPVQPTPKKKDDDAGLCQLCLDTPANCAMIPCGHIFFCSDCKSQFEGKSKLCPICRAEIKNIFEIESD
;
A
#
# COMPACT_ATOMS: atom_id res chain seq x y z
N MET A 1 42.29 4.13 42.45
CA MET A 1 42.39 4.95 41.23
C MET A 1 41.37 4.42 40.22
N ALA A 2 40.37 5.27 39.97
CA ALA A 2 39.17 5.21 39.13
C ALA A 2 38.85 3.97 38.26
N ARG A 3 37.62 3.48 38.46
CA ARG A 3 36.78 2.74 37.51
C ARG A 3 36.46 3.62 36.30
N LEU A 4 36.72 3.14 35.09
CA LEU A 4 36.14 3.65 33.85
C LEU A 4 34.71 3.10 33.72
N SER A 5 33.73 3.88 34.16
CA SER A 5 32.33 3.68 33.78
C SER A 5 32.18 4.14 32.33
N ALA A 6 31.86 3.21 31.43
CA ALA A 6 31.32 3.56 30.13
C ALA A 6 30.00 4.31 30.35
N MET A 7 30.00 5.60 30.05
CA MET A 7 28.77 6.38 29.87
C MET A 7 28.09 5.82 28.63
N MET A 8 27.14 4.90 28.84
CA MET A 8 26.16 4.55 27.82
C MET A 8 25.29 5.80 27.61
N ASP A 9 25.31 6.28 26.37
CA ASP A 9 24.43 7.32 25.86
C ASP A 9 22.96 6.88 26.07
N GLN A 10 22.26 7.54 27.00
CA GLN A 10 20.88 7.23 27.37
C GLN A 10 19.85 7.76 26.35
N SER A 11 20.27 8.24 25.17
CA SER A 11 19.43 8.97 24.21
C SER A 11 18.90 8.17 23.00
N ALA A 12 18.82 6.83 23.06
CA ALA A 12 18.23 6.04 21.97
C ALA A 12 17.58 4.70 22.38
N MET A 13 16.95 4.62 23.56
CA MET A 13 16.20 3.42 23.93
C MET A 13 14.80 3.40 23.27
N PRO A 14 14.36 2.27 22.69
CA PRO A 14 13.03 2.13 22.13
C PRO A 14 11.91 2.43 23.15
N THR A 15 10.97 3.33 22.83
CA THR A 15 9.83 3.78 23.67
C THR A 15 8.71 2.72 23.87
N ILE A 16 8.43 1.87 22.88
CA ILE A 16 7.49 0.73 22.93
C ILE A 16 8.08 -0.63 22.45
N PHE A 17 8.05 -1.65 23.31
CA PHE A 17 8.53 -3.01 23.01
C PHE A 17 7.60 -4.06 23.62
N PHE A 18 7.81 -5.34 23.33
CA PHE A 18 7.03 -6.42 23.90
C PHE A 18 7.34 -6.57 25.39
N HIS A 19 6.30 -6.74 26.21
CA HIS A 19 6.45 -6.90 27.65
C HIS A 19 7.31 -8.14 27.97
N GLN A 20 8.44 -7.93 28.67
CA GLN A 20 9.52 -8.93 28.77
C GLN A 20 9.28 -10.05 29.78
N LYS A 21 8.26 -9.94 30.64
CA LYS A 21 7.98 -10.94 31.70
C LYS A 21 6.67 -11.68 31.48
N THR A 22 5.76 -11.08 30.74
CA THR A 22 4.37 -11.53 30.63
C THR A 22 4.04 -11.67 29.15
N PHE A 23 4.15 -12.90 28.68
CA PHE A 23 3.76 -13.31 27.34
C PHE A 23 3.50 -14.82 27.35
N GLY A 24 2.73 -15.27 26.36
CA GLY A 24 2.32 -16.65 26.24
C GLY A 24 3.50 -17.60 26.07
N GLN A 25 3.34 -18.84 26.50
CA GLN A 25 4.42 -19.84 26.51
C GLN A 25 5.02 -20.09 25.12
N ASN A 26 4.21 -19.94 24.07
CA ASN A 26 4.61 -20.24 22.69
C ASN A 26 5.22 -19.04 21.97
N ILE A 27 5.39 -17.91 22.68
CA ILE A 27 6.07 -16.73 22.18
C ILE A 27 7.54 -16.75 22.63
N GLN A 28 8.41 -16.48 21.67
CA GLN A 28 9.80 -16.12 21.90
C GLN A 28 10.01 -14.68 21.48
N LEU A 29 10.67 -13.90 22.34
CA LEU A 29 11.09 -12.55 22.02
C LEU A 29 12.55 -12.57 21.54
N ASP A 30 12.92 -11.62 20.69
CA ASP A 30 14.34 -11.35 20.41
C ASP A 30 15.03 -10.69 21.60
N ASN A 31 16.37 -10.55 21.53
CA ASN A 31 17.19 -10.02 22.63
C ASN A 31 16.78 -8.61 23.08
N ASN A 32 16.15 -7.84 22.20
CA ASN A 32 15.74 -6.46 22.46
C ASN A 32 14.23 -6.34 22.77
N ALA A 33 13.50 -7.46 22.80
CA ALA A 33 12.04 -7.51 22.91
C ALA A 33 11.30 -6.65 21.85
N LEU A 34 11.94 -6.39 20.72
CA LEU A 34 11.35 -5.65 19.60
C LEU A 34 10.62 -6.58 18.64
N LYS A 35 11.03 -7.84 18.57
CA LYS A 35 10.42 -8.87 17.73
C LYS A 35 9.82 -9.97 18.60
N ALA A 36 8.58 -10.34 18.32
CA ALA A 36 7.94 -11.51 18.89
C ALA A 36 7.67 -12.53 17.78
N ILE A 37 7.98 -13.78 18.08
CA ILE A 37 7.85 -14.91 17.18
C ILE A 37 7.08 -15.99 17.92
N ARG A 38 6.12 -16.61 17.24
CA ARG A 38 5.53 -17.83 17.72
C ARG A 38 6.32 -19.02 17.18
N HIS A 39 6.88 -19.85 18.07
CA HIS A 39 7.73 -20.97 17.66
C HIS A 39 7.02 -22.32 17.59
N THR A 40 5.91 -22.54 18.31
CA THR A 40 5.19 -23.83 18.36
C THR A 40 3.70 -23.69 18.72
N SER A 41 2.91 -24.75 18.47
CA SER A 41 1.48 -24.94 18.84
C SER A 41 0.50 -23.90 18.24
N PHE A 42 -0.81 -24.04 18.49
CA PHE A 42 -1.88 -23.13 18.07
C PHE A 42 -2.50 -22.30 19.21
N ASP A 43 -2.10 -22.53 20.46
CA ASP A 43 -2.50 -21.77 21.65
C ASP A 43 -1.38 -20.87 22.23
N ASN A 44 -1.68 -20.15 23.32
CA ASN A 44 -0.72 -19.40 24.15
C ASN A 44 0.22 -18.44 23.37
N GLY A 45 -0.30 -17.78 22.34
CA GLY A 45 0.43 -16.84 21.48
C GLY A 45 0.21 -15.36 21.82
N ILE A 46 -0.04 -15.02 23.10
CA ILE A 46 -0.36 -13.65 23.54
C ILE A 46 0.88 -12.84 23.91
N THR A 47 0.92 -11.57 23.53
CA THR A 47 1.94 -10.59 23.94
C THR A 47 1.29 -9.25 24.26
N PHE A 48 2.02 -8.42 25.00
CA PHE A 48 1.55 -7.10 25.43
C PHE A 48 2.60 -6.03 25.16
N THR A 49 2.18 -4.76 25.13
CA THR A 49 3.10 -3.61 25.15
C THR A 49 3.77 -3.49 26.52
N ASN A 50 5.02 -3.05 26.56
CA ASN A 50 5.79 -2.85 27.79
C ASN A 50 5.29 -1.68 28.65
N LYS A 51 4.50 -0.78 28.05
CA LYS A 51 3.96 0.42 28.69
C LYS A 51 2.48 0.61 28.35
N GLN A 52 1.83 1.46 29.13
CA GLN A 52 0.51 1.99 28.83
C GLN A 52 0.54 2.82 27.54
N ILE A 53 -0.53 2.71 26.78
CA ILE A 53 -0.77 3.48 25.56
C ILE A 53 -1.64 4.68 25.93
N LYS A 54 -1.24 5.89 25.56
CA LYS A 54 -2.03 7.10 25.81
C LYS A 54 -3.16 7.23 24.78
N MET A 55 -4.21 7.97 25.13
CA MET A 55 -5.29 8.26 24.19
C MET A 55 -4.73 8.95 22.93
N ASN A 56 -5.15 8.50 21.76
CA ASN A 56 -4.64 8.89 20.44
C ASN A 56 -3.15 8.56 20.18
N GLU A 57 -2.47 7.79 21.05
CA GLU A 57 -1.14 7.26 20.76
C GLU A 57 -1.25 6.08 19.80
N HIS A 58 -0.63 6.22 18.63
CA HIS A 58 -0.59 5.17 17.61
C HIS A 58 0.52 4.17 17.89
N VAL A 59 0.17 2.89 17.94
CA VAL A 59 1.12 1.78 18.05
C VAL A 59 1.25 1.09 16.70
N HIS A 60 2.44 1.13 16.11
CA HIS A 60 2.72 0.50 14.82
C HIS A 60 3.32 -0.89 15.00
N MET A 61 2.67 -1.89 14.41
CA MET A 61 3.13 -3.27 14.41
C MET A 61 3.34 -3.74 12.97
N LYS A 62 4.56 -4.18 12.65
CA LYS A 62 4.89 -4.74 11.34
C LYS A 62 4.91 -6.27 11.40
N ILE A 63 4.31 -6.91 10.40
CA ILE A 63 4.53 -8.32 10.13
C ILE A 63 5.87 -8.44 9.40
N VAL A 64 6.89 -8.99 10.06
CA VAL A 64 8.26 -9.05 9.52
C VAL A 64 8.57 -10.35 8.79
N ASP A 65 7.79 -11.39 9.05
CA ASP A 65 7.90 -12.68 8.36
C ASP A 65 6.59 -13.46 8.54
N ILE A 66 6.34 -14.38 7.62
CA ILE A 66 5.20 -15.29 7.61
C ILE A 66 5.72 -16.66 7.20
N ASP A 67 5.48 -17.67 8.05
CA ASP A 67 5.67 -19.07 7.68
C ASP A 67 4.49 -19.54 6.82
N GLU A 68 4.77 -19.75 5.54
CA GLU A 68 3.81 -20.22 4.53
C GLU A 68 3.90 -21.73 4.28
N SER A 69 4.73 -22.46 5.05
CA SER A 69 4.89 -23.92 4.92
C SER A 69 3.61 -24.72 5.19
N GLY A 70 2.58 -24.07 5.74
CA GLY A 70 1.32 -24.68 6.12
C GLY A 70 1.43 -25.60 7.34
N GLN A 71 2.60 -25.70 7.98
CA GLN A 71 2.82 -26.56 9.15
C GLN A 71 2.13 -26.01 10.41
N TRP A 72 1.86 -24.71 10.47
CA TRP A 72 1.39 -24.04 11.68
C TRP A 72 0.19 -23.12 11.44
N LEU A 73 -0.94 -23.56 11.99
CA LEU A 73 -2.26 -22.94 11.96
C LEU A 73 -2.30 -21.68 12.85
N GLY A 74 -2.39 -20.47 12.26
CA GLY A 74 -2.63 -19.23 13.03
C GLY A 74 -3.33 -18.06 12.32
N SER A 75 -4.16 -17.28 13.04
CA SER A 75 -4.69 -15.96 12.67
C SER A 75 -4.28 -14.89 13.69
N LEU A 76 -4.26 -13.60 13.32
CA LEU A 76 -3.86 -12.52 14.22
C LEU A 76 -5.08 -11.84 14.85
N ALA A 77 -4.99 -11.51 16.12
CA ALA A 77 -5.94 -10.65 16.81
C ALA A 77 -5.19 -9.55 17.56
N ILE A 78 -5.77 -8.37 17.61
CA ILE A 78 -5.17 -7.19 18.24
C ILE A 78 -6.20 -6.47 19.08
N GLY A 79 -5.73 -5.69 20.03
CA GLY A 79 -6.61 -5.00 20.95
C GLY A 79 -5.91 -4.39 22.14
N PHE A 80 -6.68 -4.24 23.20
CA PHE A 80 -6.25 -3.62 24.44
C PHE A 80 -6.74 -4.37 25.66
N ILE A 81 -5.96 -4.31 26.73
CA ILE A 81 -6.34 -4.76 28.08
C ILE A 81 -6.25 -3.60 29.06
N GLN A 82 -7.11 -3.60 30.07
CA GLN A 82 -7.12 -2.58 31.13
C GLN A 82 -6.42 -3.04 32.42
N ILE A 83 -5.42 -3.92 32.27
CA ILE A 83 -4.69 -4.54 33.38
C ILE A 83 -3.22 -4.44 33.06
N ASP A 84 -2.42 -4.09 34.08
CA ASP A 84 -0.97 -4.09 33.95
C ASP A 84 -0.47 -5.51 33.65
N PRO A 85 0.15 -5.76 32.47
CA PRO A 85 0.74 -7.06 32.15
C PRO A 85 1.72 -7.55 33.23
N GLY A 86 2.40 -6.65 33.93
CA GLY A 86 3.32 -6.98 35.02
C GLY A 86 2.65 -7.66 36.23
N SER A 87 1.34 -7.46 36.40
CA SER A 87 0.54 -8.08 37.46
C SER A 87 0.01 -9.48 37.11
N ILE A 88 -0.01 -9.84 35.83
CA ILE A 88 -0.54 -11.12 35.35
C ILE A 88 0.51 -12.21 35.59
N GLN A 89 0.14 -13.25 36.33
CA GLN A 89 1.05 -14.37 36.50
C GLN A 89 1.08 -15.23 35.24
N ARG A 90 2.28 -15.65 34.81
CA ARG A 90 2.44 -16.38 33.53
C ARG A 90 1.54 -17.61 33.45
N HIS A 91 1.33 -18.33 34.56
CA HIS A 91 0.48 -19.53 34.64
C HIS A 91 -1.01 -19.25 34.33
N GLU A 92 -1.47 -18.00 34.49
CA GLU A 92 -2.84 -17.58 34.19
C GLU A 92 -3.08 -17.45 32.68
N LEU A 93 -2.02 -17.29 31.88
CA LEU A 93 -2.09 -17.22 30.43
C LEU A 93 -2.30 -18.59 29.76
N TYR A 94 -2.06 -19.70 30.47
CA TYR A 94 -2.05 -21.06 29.91
C TYR A 94 -3.45 -21.63 29.63
N LYS A 95 -4.52 -21.01 30.15
CA LYS A 95 -5.84 -21.66 30.21
C LYS A 95 -6.81 -21.35 29.07
N SER A 96 -6.54 -20.39 28.19
CA SER A 96 -7.17 -20.23 26.86
C SER A 96 -6.95 -18.82 26.31
N ALA A 97 -7.20 -18.65 25.02
CA ALA A 97 -7.27 -17.39 24.29
C ALA A 97 -7.91 -16.26 25.12
N ILE A 98 -7.60 -15.01 24.76
CA ILE A 98 -8.10 -13.76 25.35
C ILE A 98 -9.45 -13.85 26.09
N PRO A 99 -10.54 -14.47 25.55
CA PRO A 99 -11.82 -14.67 26.25
C PRO A 99 -11.77 -15.08 27.74
N SER A 100 -10.87 -15.98 28.15
CA SER A 100 -10.77 -16.44 29.54
C SER A 100 -10.01 -15.49 30.47
N ILE A 101 -9.10 -14.67 29.93
CA ILE A 101 -8.51 -13.54 30.66
C ILE A 101 -9.62 -12.47 30.82
N CYS A 102 -10.36 -12.16 29.76
CA CYS A 102 -11.49 -11.22 29.80
C CYS A 102 -12.52 -11.57 30.87
N GLN A 103 -12.89 -12.85 30.97
CA GLN A 103 -13.92 -13.34 31.89
C GLN A 103 -13.54 -13.19 33.37
N LYS A 104 -12.24 -13.22 33.70
CA LYS A 104 -11.78 -13.18 35.08
C LYS A 104 -11.47 -11.77 35.58
N THR A 105 -11.04 -10.87 34.70
CA THR A 105 -10.33 -9.67 35.14
C THR A 105 -10.98 -8.36 34.74
N GLY A 106 -12.05 -8.40 33.94
CA GLY A 106 -12.77 -7.19 33.52
C GLY A 106 -12.07 -6.51 32.35
N VAL A 107 -12.79 -6.49 31.22
CA VAL A 107 -12.65 -5.60 30.07
C VAL A 107 -11.32 -5.68 29.29
N SER A 108 -11.35 -6.47 28.22
CA SER A 108 -10.40 -6.33 27.11
C SER A 108 -11.13 -6.16 25.80
N TYR A 109 -10.60 -5.30 24.93
CA TYR A 109 -11.18 -4.97 23.64
C TYR A 109 -10.29 -5.57 22.57
N VAL A 110 -10.65 -6.71 22.02
CA VAL A 110 -9.80 -7.45 21.09
C VAL A 110 -10.62 -7.90 19.90
N LYS A 111 -10.07 -7.68 18.72
CA LYS A 111 -10.69 -8.08 17.45
C LYS A 111 -9.71 -8.91 16.64
N ARG A 112 -10.26 -9.97 16.03
CA ARG A 112 -9.53 -10.79 15.06
C ARG A 112 -9.44 -10.05 13.74
N ILE A 113 -8.26 -10.11 13.12
CA ILE A 113 -8.02 -9.61 11.77
C ILE A 113 -8.28 -10.77 10.81
N PHE A 114 -9.21 -10.58 9.87
CA PHE A 114 -9.64 -11.60 8.90
C PHE A 114 -9.01 -11.37 7.52
N GLU A 115 -8.49 -10.17 7.31
CA GLU A 115 -7.82 -9.72 6.11
C GLU A 115 -6.48 -10.44 5.89
N ARG A 116 -6.07 -10.57 4.62
CA ARG A 116 -4.84 -11.27 4.26
C ARG A 116 -3.61 -10.43 4.62
N LEU A 117 -2.88 -10.88 5.63
CA LEU A 117 -1.62 -10.25 6.05
C LEU A 117 -0.43 -10.75 5.23
N THR A 118 0.50 -9.85 4.91
CA THR A 118 1.75 -10.13 4.18
C THR A 118 2.97 -9.72 5.00
N ARG A 119 4.18 -10.08 4.57
CA ARG A 119 5.46 -9.67 5.20
C ARG A 119 5.74 -8.16 5.16
N GLN A 120 4.86 -7.39 4.54
CA GLN A 120 4.95 -5.93 4.47
C GLN A 120 3.81 -5.26 5.24
N THR A 121 2.83 -6.03 5.75
CA THR A 121 1.68 -5.44 6.41
C THR A 121 2.09 -4.74 7.70
N VAL A 122 1.66 -3.49 7.83
CA VAL A 122 1.72 -2.70 9.06
C VAL A 122 0.30 -2.54 9.58
N ILE A 123 0.11 -2.92 10.84
CA ILE A 123 -1.11 -2.70 11.58
C ILE A 123 -0.84 -1.59 12.58
N THR A 124 -1.61 -0.51 12.51
CA THR A 124 -1.55 0.57 13.49
C THR A 124 -2.77 0.47 14.39
N PHE A 125 -2.63 0.39 15.71
CA PHE A 125 -3.78 0.36 16.61
C PHE A 125 -3.68 1.45 17.68
N TYR A 126 -4.82 2.02 18.03
CA TYR A 126 -4.95 3.14 18.95
C TYR A 126 -6.37 3.17 19.53
N TYR A 127 -6.62 4.09 20.46
CA TYR A 127 -7.94 4.35 20.98
C TYR A 127 -8.17 5.85 21.19
N ASN A 128 -9.43 6.26 21.10
CA ASN A 128 -9.89 7.63 21.31
C ASN A 128 -11.19 7.61 22.14
N GLN A 129 -11.88 8.76 22.22
CA GLN A 129 -13.14 8.88 22.97
C GLN A 129 -14.31 8.05 22.40
N GLU A 130 -14.28 7.70 21.11
CA GLU A 130 -15.33 6.93 20.43
C GLU A 130 -15.15 5.42 20.60
N GLY A 131 -13.90 4.96 20.75
CA GLY A 131 -13.59 3.53 20.83
C GLY A 131 -12.13 3.18 20.66
N ALA A 132 -11.89 1.88 20.51
CA ALA A 132 -10.60 1.31 20.12
C ALA A 132 -10.64 0.94 18.63
N PHE A 133 -9.57 1.25 17.91
CA PHE A 133 -9.49 1.12 16.46
C PHE A 133 -8.16 0.50 16.05
N TYR A 134 -8.16 -0.08 14.86
CA TYR A 134 -6.94 -0.42 14.14
C TYR A 134 -7.04 0.01 12.70
N ILE A 135 -5.89 0.26 12.10
CA ILE A 135 -5.74 0.67 10.73
C ILE A 135 -4.96 -0.43 10.03
N LEU A 136 -5.55 -0.98 8.98
CA LEU A 136 -4.95 -1.98 8.11
C LEU A 136 -5.19 -1.54 6.65
N ASP A 137 -4.14 -1.51 5.84
CA ASP A 137 -4.19 -1.24 4.39
C ASP A 137 -4.99 0.00 3.92
N GLY A 138 -5.10 1.02 4.73
CA GLY A 138 -5.74 2.32 4.41
C GLY A 138 -6.86 2.61 5.38
N LYS A 139 -7.39 1.52 5.94
CA LYS A 139 -8.75 1.45 6.40
C LYS A 139 -8.74 1.33 7.90
N GLU A 140 -9.29 2.35 8.53
CA GLU A 140 -9.65 2.30 9.93
C GLU A 140 -10.80 1.31 10.12
N GLN A 141 -10.62 0.44 11.10
CA GLN A 141 -11.49 -0.65 11.46
C GLN A 141 -11.70 -0.60 12.96
N GLU A 142 -12.95 -0.65 13.37
CA GLU A 142 -13.31 -0.65 14.77
C GLU A 142 -12.90 -1.95 15.44
N ILE A 143 -12.22 -1.89 16.59
CA ILE A 143 -12.05 -3.02 17.51
C ILE A 143 -13.28 -3.11 18.42
N CYS A 144 -13.64 -2.01 19.07
CA CYS A 144 -14.79 -1.90 19.95
C CYS A 144 -15.19 -0.44 20.18
N LYS A 145 -16.48 -0.12 20.07
CA LYS A 145 -17.06 1.17 20.54
C LYS A 145 -17.33 1.18 22.04
N ASN A 146 -17.46 2.38 22.59
CA ASN A 146 -17.91 2.62 23.97
C ASN A 146 -17.00 1.98 25.02
N ILE A 147 -15.69 2.12 24.82
CA ILE A 147 -14.69 1.66 25.77
C ILE A 147 -14.56 2.65 26.95
N ASP A 148 -14.21 2.15 28.13
CA ASP A 148 -13.80 3.02 29.25
C ASP A 148 -12.41 3.61 28.99
N VAL A 149 -12.35 4.85 28.52
CA VAL A 149 -11.10 5.56 28.23
C VAL A 149 -10.39 6.11 29.47
N GLN A 150 -10.99 6.03 30.66
CA GLN A 150 -10.39 6.56 31.89
C GLN A 150 -9.42 5.56 32.52
N SER A 151 -9.67 4.26 32.31
CA SER A 151 -8.79 3.20 32.79
C SER A 151 -7.53 3.09 31.93
N PRO A 152 -6.34 2.84 32.52
CA PRO A 152 -5.10 2.69 31.77
C PRO A 152 -5.17 1.48 30.83
N MET A 153 -4.68 1.63 29.60
CA MET A 153 -4.76 0.61 28.55
C MET A 153 -3.38 0.18 28.08
N TRP A 154 -3.19 -1.13 27.92
CA TRP A 154 -2.01 -1.72 27.29
C TRP A 154 -2.41 -2.40 25.99
N GLY A 155 -1.56 -2.31 24.97
CA GLY A 155 -1.76 -3.01 23.71
C GLY A 155 -1.61 -4.52 23.91
N ALA A 156 -2.47 -5.30 23.29
CA ALA A 156 -2.48 -6.75 23.32
C ALA A 156 -2.47 -7.31 21.90
N VAL A 157 -1.62 -8.29 21.66
CA VAL A 157 -1.50 -8.99 20.38
C VAL A 157 -1.61 -10.48 20.64
N LEU A 158 -2.47 -11.15 19.90
CA LEU A 158 -2.70 -12.58 20.04
C LEU A 158 -2.57 -13.27 18.69
N ILE A 159 -1.64 -14.20 18.63
CA ILE A 159 -1.56 -15.17 17.54
C ILE A 159 -2.49 -16.33 17.91
N THR A 160 -3.71 -16.29 17.36
CA THR A 160 -4.82 -17.24 17.57
C THR A 160 -4.73 -18.44 16.64
N PRO A 161 -5.44 -19.56 16.92
CA PRO A 161 -5.70 -20.59 15.91
C PRO A 161 -6.56 -20.03 14.76
N PRO A 162 -6.36 -20.48 13.51
CA PRO A 162 -7.10 -19.99 12.36
C PRO A 162 -8.49 -20.61 12.36
N LYS A 163 -9.42 -19.96 11.65
CA LYS A 163 -10.81 -20.45 11.52
C LYS A 163 -10.90 -21.66 10.58
N THR A 164 -9.98 -21.73 9.61
CA THR A 164 -9.83 -22.84 8.67
C THR A 164 -8.36 -23.18 8.47
N ILE A 165 -8.04 -24.39 7.98
CA ILE A 165 -6.66 -24.78 7.65
C ILE A 165 -6.06 -23.89 6.54
N ALA A 166 -6.89 -23.33 5.66
CA ALA A 166 -6.46 -22.46 4.56
C ALA A 166 -5.97 -21.08 5.02
N ASP A 167 -6.41 -20.60 6.19
CA ASP A 167 -6.07 -19.28 6.74
C ASP A 167 -4.84 -19.31 7.69
N SER A 168 -4.15 -20.45 7.73
CA SER A 168 -3.04 -20.77 8.61
C SER A 168 -1.75 -20.01 8.32
N ARG A 169 -1.29 -19.15 9.22
CA ARG A 169 0.02 -18.46 9.11
C ARG A 169 0.72 -18.33 10.47
N THR A 170 2.05 -18.51 10.51
CA THR A 170 2.87 -18.07 11.66
C THR A 170 3.34 -16.64 11.42
N PHE A 171 2.92 -15.71 12.28
CA PHE A 171 3.33 -14.31 12.17
C PHE A 171 4.56 -14.03 13.01
N PHE A 172 5.53 -13.38 12.39
CA PHE A 172 6.62 -12.73 13.09
C PHE A 172 6.26 -11.25 13.15
N ILE A 173 6.22 -10.68 14.34
CA ILE A 173 5.74 -9.31 14.54
C ILE A 173 6.82 -8.45 15.20
N LYS A 174 6.87 -7.17 14.84
CA LYS A 174 7.78 -6.18 15.43
C LYS A 174 7.04 -4.89 15.73
N TYR A 175 7.28 -4.30 16.90
CA TYR A 175 6.86 -2.91 17.16
C TYR A 175 7.84 -1.95 16.47
N ASP A 176 7.30 -1.02 15.69
CA ASP A 176 8.10 -0.01 14.99
C ASP A 176 8.17 1.29 15.80
N GLN A 177 9.37 1.84 15.88
CA GLN A 177 9.80 2.86 16.85
C GLN A 177 10.12 4.19 16.19
N LYS A 178 10.53 4.09 14.94
CA LYS A 178 10.69 5.17 13.98
C LYS A 178 10.13 4.59 12.70
N PRO A 179 9.00 5.10 12.20
CA PRO A 179 8.49 4.83 10.86
C PRO A 179 9.45 5.15 9.72
N ASP A 180 10.76 5.00 9.89
CA ASP A 180 11.73 5.19 8.82
C ASP A 180 11.52 4.01 7.86
N LYS A 181 10.52 4.20 6.98
CA LYS A 181 9.92 3.26 6.02
C LYS A 181 8.86 2.32 6.58
N LEU A 182 7.80 2.85 7.21
CA LEU A 182 6.51 2.13 7.18
C LEU A 182 6.08 2.01 5.71
N PRO A 183 5.94 0.79 5.14
CA PRO A 183 5.09 0.67 3.98
C PRO A 183 3.64 0.82 4.47
N ILE A 184 2.82 1.47 3.64
CA ILE A 184 1.35 1.57 3.73
C ILE A 184 0.92 2.72 4.68
N GLN A 185 0.27 3.82 4.26
CA GLN A 185 -0.94 3.92 3.42
C GLN A 185 -1.08 5.25 2.66
N TYR A 186 -1.60 5.07 1.45
CA TYR A 186 -2.46 5.85 0.56
C TYR A 186 -2.93 7.25 1.02
N PHE A 187 -3.13 8.19 0.09
CA PHE A 187 -3.68 9.53 0.32
C PHE A 187 -5.16 9.49 0.78
N THR A 188 -5.44 8.87 1.93
CA THR A 188 -6.76 8.65 2.54
C THR A 188 -7.45 9.94 2.99
N HIS A 189 -6.70 11.04 3.06
CA HIS A 189 -7.25 12.38 3.28
C HIS A 189 -7.94 12.95 2.03
N LEU A 190 -7.75 12.34 0.85
CA LEU A 190 -8.47 12.72 -0.35
C LEU A 190 -9.95 12.39 -0.19
N LYS A 191 -10.75 13.44 0.04
CA LYS A 191 -12.19 13.33 -0.11
C LYS A 191 -12.51 13.23 -1.60
N PRO A 192 -13.36 12.29 -2.03
CA PRO A 192 -13.78 12.16 -3.44
C PRO A 192 -14.27 13.47 -4.06
N THR A 193 -14.80 14.39 -3.25
CA THR A 193 -15.27 15.71 -3.70
C THR A 193 -14.18 16.64 -4.22
N ASN A 194 -12.92 16.45 -3.81
CA ASN A 194 -11.80 17.29 -4.22
C ASN A 194 -11.03 16.68 -5.40
N LEU A 195 -11.25 15.39 -5.66
CA LEU A 195 -10.53 14.63 -6.65
C LEU A 195 -11.31 14.60 -7.95
N GLN A 196 -10.70 15.13 -9.01
CA GLN A 196 -11.27 15.10 -10.34
C GLN A 196 -10.76 13.85 -11.06
N SER A 197 -11.69 13.11 -11.68
CA SER A 197 -11.41 11.88 -12.43
C SER A 197 -10.62 12.24 -13.70
N VAL A 198 -9.36 11.83 -13.74
CA VAL A 198 -8.50 11.92 -14.93
C VAL A 198 -8.17 10.53 -15.44
N VAL A 199 -7.85 10.43 -16.72
CA VAL A 199 -7.54 9.15 -17.35
C VAL A 199 -6.23 9.25 -18.13
N PHE A 200 -5.61 8.11 -18.39
CA PHE A 200 -4.55 8.05 -19.37
C PHE A 200 -5.14 8.40 -20.74
N HIS A 201 -4.38 9.14 -21.53
CA HIS A 201 -4.77 9.46 -22.89
C HIS A 201 -4.78 8.19 -23.73
N ASP A 202 -5.69 8.09 -24.70
CA ASP A 202 -5.76 7.00 -25.69
C ASP A 202 -4.46 6.79 -26.48
N VAL A 203 -3.50 7.69 -26.32
CA VAL A 203 -2.27 7.72 -27.08
C VAL A 203 -1.18 7.28 -26.13
N HIS A 204 -0.75 6.06 -26.37
CA HIS A 204 0.21 5.36 -25.56
C HIS A 204 1.05 4.45 -26.46
N GLY A 205 2.16 3.97 -25.90
CA GLY A 205 3.03 3.01 -26.56
C GLY A 205 2.28 1.73 -26.96
N PRO A 206 2.66 1.08 -28.08
CA PRO A 206 2.00 -0.15 -28.56
C PRO A 206 2.09 -1.32 -27.58
N GLU A 207 3.08 -1.27 -26.68
CA GLU A 207 3.33 -2.30 -25.66
C GLU A 207 2.67 -1.99 -24.30
N LEU A 208 1.78 -1.01 -24.27
CA LEU A 208 0.95 -0.70 -23.10
C LEU A 208 -0.50 -1.04 -23.42
N ASP A 209 -1.19 -1.66 -22.47
CA ASP A 209 -2.62 -1.93 -22.55
C ASP A 209 -3.34 -1.08 -21.50
N LEU A 210 -4.33 -0.32 -21.94
CA LEU A 210 -5.19 0.48 -21.07
C LEU A 210 -6.45 -0.29 -20.72
N TYR A 211 -6.90 -0.12 -19.47
CA TYR A 211 -8.12 -0.72 -18.95
C TYR A 211 -8.90 0.29 -18.13
N CYS A 212 -10.14 -0.06 -17.83
CA CYS A 212 -10.97 0.65 -16.85
C CYS A 212 -11.21 2.09 -17.27
N GLN A 213 -11.68 2.28 -18.51
CA GLN A 213 -11.84 3.61 -19.12
C GLN A 213 -10.53 4.42 -19.04
N ASN A 214 -9.42 3.75 -19.39
CA ASN A 214 -8.07 4.30 -19.37
C ASN A 214 -7.54 4.77 -18.00
N LYS A 215 -8.11 4.33 -16.88
CA LYS A 215 -7.54 4.65 -15.55
C LYS A 215 -6.37 3.77 -15.16
N VAL A 216 -6.26 2.59 -15.75
CA VAL A 216 -5.23 1.60 -15.43
C VAL A 216 -4.43 1.28 -16.67
N VAL A 217 -3.12 1.14 -16.51
CA VAL A 217 -2.22 0.69 -17.57
C VAL A 217 -1.45 -0.56 -17.13
N PHE A 218 -1.27 -1.48 -18.06
CA PHE A 218 -0.33 -2.59 -17.93
C PHE A 218 0.68 -2.53 -19.05
N ARG A 219 1.94 -2.78 -18.70
CA ARG A 219 3.00 -2.98 -19.66
C ARG A 219 3.06 -4.45 -20.06
N LYS A 220 3.07 -4.73 -21.37
CA LYS A 220 3.25 -6.08 -21.90
C LYS A 220 4.62 -6.62 -21.53
N ASN A 221 4.66 -7.89 -21.14
CA ASN A 221 5.91 -8.61 -20.91
C ASN A 221 6.48 -9.12 -22.23
N VAL A 222 7.06 -8.22 -23.02
CA VAL A 222 7.69 -8.50 -24.31
C VAL A 222 9.22 -8.47 -24.22
N ARG A 223 9.88 -9.26 -25.08
CA ARG A 223 11.35 -9.33 -25.13
C ARG A 223 12.00 -8.02 -25.55
N ARG A 224 11.32 -7.24 -26.39
CA ARG A 224 11.79 -5.93 -26.89
C ARG A 224 10.67 -4.94 -26.70
N LEU A 225 10.79 -4.14 -25.66
CA LEU A 225 9.90 -3.03 -25.42
C LEU A 225 10.31 -1.89 -26.35
N SER A 226 9.34 -1.23 -26.98
CA SER A 226 9.60 -0.03 -27.78
C SER A 226 8.54 1.01 -27.46
N ARG A 227 8.98 2.24 -27.21
CA ARG A 227 8.15 3.44 -27.03
C ARG A 227 7.07 3.28 -25.94
N PRO A 228 7.37 2.80 -24.73
CA PRO A 228 6.40 2.65 -23.64
C PRO A 228 5.97 4.01 -23.04
N TYR A 229 5.62 5.00 -23.88
CA TYR A 229 5.14 6.30 -23.46
C TYR A 229 3.68 6.21 -23.05
N LEU A 230 3.35 6.88 -21.96
CA LEU A 230 2.00 6.97 -21.42
C LEU A 230 1.74 8.42 -21.03
N PHE A 231 0.67 9.00 -21.54
CA PHE A 231 0.34 10.40 -21.26
C PHE A 231 -0.94 10.48 -20.43
N ILE A 232 -1.04 11.49 -19.57
CA ILE A 232 -2.32 11.82 -18.92
C ILE A 232 -3.11 12.75 -19.84
N ASN A 233 -4.43 12.61 -19.87
CA ASN A 233 -5.29 13.41 -20.76
C ASN A 233 -5.53 14.86 -20.30
N PHE A 234 -4.94 15.28 -19.19
CA PHE A 234 -5.14 16.59 -18.58
C PHE A 234 -3.82 17.20 -18.11
N PRO A 235 -3.57 18.51 -18.35
CA PRO A 235 -2.33 19.16 -17.92
C PRO A 235 -2.44 19.66 -16.47
N MET A 236 -1.33 19.58 -15.74
CA MET A 236 -1.16 20.20 -14.43
C MET A 236 -0.80 21.69 -14.56
N ARG A 237 -1.39 22.50 -13.70
CA ARG A 237 -1.09 23.92 -13.47
C ARG A 237 -0.49 24.13 -12.07
N PRO A 238 0.07 25.30 -11.76
CA PRO A 238 0.45 25.60 -10.38
C PRO A 238 -0.72 25.41 -9.41
N ASP A 239 -0.40 24.86 -8.24
CA ASP A 239 -1.28 24.35 -7.18
C ASP A 239 -2.04 23.05 -7.51
N ASP A 240 -1.84 22.45 -8.69
CA ASP A 240 -2.44 21.15 -8.99
C ASP A 240 -1.64 19.99 -8.37
N GLU A 241 -2.37 18.93 -8.02
CA GLU A 241 -1.82 17.73 -7.39
C GLU A 241 -2.27 16.47 -8.13
N LEU A 242 -1.32 15.72 -8.68
CA LEU A 242 -1.56 14.46 -9.39
C LEU A 242 -1.29 13.27 -8.47
N TYR A 243 -2.20 12.30 -8.49
CA TYR A 243 -2.11 11.09 -7.69
C TYR A 243 -2.11 9.83 -8.54
N ILE A 244 -1.12 8.97 -8.34
CA ILE A 244 -0.99 7.67 -9.00
C ILE A 244 -0.67 6.56 -8.01
N ARG A 245 -0.97 5.32 -8.39
CA ARG A 245 -0.63 4.11 -7.63
C ARG A 245 0.15 3.14 -8.49
N ILE A 246 1.22 2.55 -7.93
CA ILE A 246 1.94 1.43 -8.52
C ILE A 246 1.15 0.16 -8.28
N LEU A 247 0.71 -0.53 -9.33
CA LEU A 247 -0.04 -1.79 -9.17
C LEU A 247 0.86 -3.02 -9.25
N SER A 248 1.95 -2.94 -10.01
CA SER A 248 2.85 -4.06 -10.20
C SER A 248 4.28 -3.64 -10.51
N VAL A 249 5.22 -4.43 -10.00
CA VAL A 249 6.65 -4.23 -10.22
C VAL A 249 7.34 -5.53 -10.63
N ASP A 250 8.32 -5.42 -11.52
CA ASP A 250 9.25 -6.49 -11.86
C ASP A 250 10.67 -6.09 -11.47
N LEU A 251 11.16 -6.69 -10.39
CA LEU A 251 12.48 -6.41 -9.81
C LEU A 251 13.65 -6.91 -10.67
N ASN A 252 13.40 -7.64 -11.76
CA ASN A 252 14.45 -8.00 -12.72
C ASN A 252 14.96 -6.78 -13.50
N TYR A 253 14.18 -5.70 -13.59
CA TYR A 253 14.61 -4.45 -14.19
C TYR A 253 15.42 -3.61 -13.21
N ARG A 254 16.46 -2.93 -13.70
CA ARG A 254 17.36 -2.15 -12.84
C ARG A 254 16.76 -0.82 -12.39
N THR A 255 16.05 -0.14 -13.26
CA THR A 255 15.53 1.22 -13.01
C THR A 255 14.02 1.17 -12.76
N PRO A 256 13.46 2.05 -11.92
CA PRO A 256 12.01 2.20 -11.72
C PRO A 256 11.17 2.37 -13.00
N GLY A 257 11.59 3.31 -13.85
CA GLY A 257 10.77 3.95 -14.87
C GLY A 257 10.97 5.46 -14.77
N VAL A 258 10.43 6.20 -15.72
CA VAL A 258 10.69 7.65 -15.84
C VAL A 258 9.37 8.40 -15.79
N ILE A 259 9.37 9.57 -15.14
CA ILE A 259 8.31 10.57 -15.26
C ILE A 259 8.86 11.79 -15.97
N GLY A 260 8.03 12.41 -16.78
CA GLY A 260 8.34 13.68 -17.41
C GLY A 260 7.12 14.56 -17.57
N PHE A 261 7.37 15.77 -18.06
CA PHE A 261 6.39 16.83 -18.21
C PHE A 261 6.59 17.51 -19.56
N THR A 262 5.51 17.84 -20.26
CA THR A 262 5.57 18.51 -21.56
C THR A 262 4.46 19.54 -21.72
N THR A 263 4.71 20.62 -22.46
CA THR A 263 3.64 21.52 -22.90
C THR A 263 2.91 20.99 -24.13
N ALA A 264 3.41 19.93 -24.75
CA ALA A 264 2.77 19.28 -25.88
C ALA A 264 1.48 18.60 -25.44
N GLU A 265 0.36 19.02 -26.01
CA GLU A 265 -0.88 18.28 -25.85
C GLU A 265 -0.72 16.86 -26.42
N PRO A 266 -1.09 15.80 -25.67
CA PRO A 266 -0.87 14.43 -26.11
C PRO A 266 -1.53 14.14 -27.46
N SER A 267 -2.66 14.77 -27.77
CA SER A 267 -3.35 14.72 -29.08
C SER A 267 -2.52 15.23 -30.27
N ASN A 268 -1.54 16.11 -30.03
CA ASN A 268 -0.58 16.56 -31.03
C ASN A 268 0.64 15.63 -31.12
N VAL A 269 1.01 14.99 -30.01
CA VAL A 269 2.06 13.96 -29.96
C VAL A 269 1.64 12.71 -30.76
N VAL A 270 0.34 12.35 -30.76
CA VAL A 270 -0.27 11.19 -31.48
C VAL A 270 0.13 11.08 -32.93
N LYS A 271 0.12 12.20 -33.65
CA LYS A 271 0.43 12.22 -35.08
C LYS A 271 1.82 11.66 -35.37
N ASN A 272 2.64 11.50 -34.33
CA ASN A 272 4.05 11.19 -34.37
C ASN A 272 4.49 10.23 -33.25
N ILE A 273 3.62 9.38 -32.66
CA ILE A 273 4.08 8.44 -31.61
C ILE A 273 5.16 7.48 -32.13
N ASP A 274 5.05 7.07 -33.39
CA ASP A 274 6.06 6.29 -34.13
C ASP A 274 7.35 7.10 -34.41
N LYS A 275 7.33 8.42 -34.21
CA LYS A 275 8.49 9.31 -34.34
C LYS A 275 9.07 9.78 -33.02
N LEU A 276 8.51 9.36 -31.88
CA LEU A 276 9.19 9.54 -30.60
C LEU A 276 10.51 8.72 -30.57
N PRO A 277 11.38 8.89 -29.58
CA PRO A 277 12.50 7.96 -29.40
C PRO A 277 12.02 6.57 -28.98
N ALA A 278 12.64 5.51 -29.49
CA ALA A 278 12.17 4.15 -29.23
C ALA A 278 12.50 3.65 -27.81
N ASP A 279 13.74 3.85 -27.38
CA ASP A 279 14.30 3.14 -26.22
C ASP A 279 14.72 4.08 -25.09
N ASP A 280 14.99 5.34 -25.42
CA ASP A 280 15.53 6.35 -24.50
C ASP A 280 14.74 7.66 -24.61
N PRO A 281 14.06 8.11 -23.54
CA PRO A 281 13.26 9.32 -23.58
C PRO A 281 14.14 10.58 -23.74
N MET A 282 15.45 10.54 -23.49
CA MET A 282 16.34 11.71 -23.68
C MET A 282 16.33 12.24 -25.10
N GLY A 283 16.06 11.39 -26.10
CA GLY A 283 15.91 11.83 -27.49
C GLY A 283 14.71 12.77 -27.73
N LEU A 284 13.83 12.98 -26.75
CA LEU A 284 12.75 13.95 -26.84
C LEU A 284 13.28 15.40 -26.85
N TYR A 285 14.48 15.66 -26.32
CA TYR A 285 15.09 17.00 -26.35
C TYR A 285 15.43 17.48 -27.77
N ASP A 286 15.56 16.57 -28.74
CA ASP A 286 15.79 16.92 -30.15
C ASP A 286 14.50 17.32 -30.89
N ARG A 287 13.35 17.22 -30.21
CA ARG A 287 12.05 17.56 -30.79
C ARG A 287 11.70 19.03 -30.56
N PRO A 288 10.82 19.61 -31.39
CA PRO A 288 10.44 21.02 -31.27
C PRO A 288 9.52 21.31 -30.07
N GLU A 289 8.90 20.30 -29.47
CA GLU A 289 8.08 20.50 -28.27
C GLU A 289 8.96 20.63 -27.02
N PHE A 290 8.42 21.20 -25.95
CA PHE A 290 9.15 21.35 -24.70
C PHE A 290 8.98 20.11 -23.82
N TRP A 291 10.09 19.58 -23.31
CA TRP A 291 10.14 18.35 -22.51
C TRP A 291 10.98 18.57 -21.26
N ILE A 292 10.51 18.04 -20.14
CA ILE A 292 11.29 17.84 -18.92
C ILE A 292 11.25 16.35 -18.63
N ILE A 293 12.40 15.72 -18.45
CA ILE A 293 12.49 14.28 -18.19
C ILE A 293 13.27 14.06 -16.91
N ASN A 294 12.74 13.22 -16.02
CA ASN A 294 13.42 12.82 -14.80
C ASN A 294 13.45 11.29 -14.66
N GLU A 295 14.62 10.70 -14.89
CA GLU A 295 14.87 9.27 -14.74
C GLU A 295 14.90 8.81 -13.27
N ASP A 296 15.14 9.74 -12.35
CA ASP A 296 15.14 9.55 -10.89
C ASP A 296 13.82 10.02 -10.23
N GLY A 297 12.76 10.17 -11.03
CA GLY A 297 11.46 10.64 -10.57
C GLY A 297 10.70 9.64 -9.70
N PHE A 298 11.17 8.40 -9.65
CA PHE A 298 10.66 7.33 -8.77
C PHE A 298 11.79 6.77 -7.91
N ASP A 299 11.46 6.33 -6.70
CA ASP A 299 12.44 5.78 -5.77
C ASP A 299 12.95 4.40 -6.20
N GLU A 300 14.25 4.14 -6.03
CA GLU A 300 14.81 2.80 -6.22
C GLU A 300 14.19 1.74 -5.30
N SER A 301 13.56 2.15 -4.20
CA SER A 301 12.89 1.26 -3.25
C SER A 301 11.39 1.11 -3.50
N LEU A 302 10.87 1.58 -4.64
CA LEU A 302 9.46 1.44 -4.99
C LEU A 302 9.00 -0.02 -4.93
N SER A 303 7.76 -0.21 -4.54
CA SER A 303 7.09 -1.49 -4.39
C SER A 303 5.67 -1.42 -4.93
N GLU A 304 5.03 -2.59 -5.01
CA GLU A 304 3.62 -2.66 -5.34
C GLU A 304 2.80 -1.91 -4.28
N LEU A 305 1.74 -1.26 -4.71
CA LEU A 305 0.81 -0.45 -3.93
C LEU A 305 1.36 0.88 -3.39
N ASP A 306 2.58 1.27 -3.73
CA ASP A 306 3.03 2.63 -3.46
C ASP A 306 2.15 3.66 -4.19
N GLU A 307 1.82 4.75 -3.50
CA GLU A 307 1.20 5.91 -4.12
C GLU A 307 2.17 7.07 -4.23
N TYR A 308 2.06 7.80 -5.33
CA TYR A 308 2.85 8.98 -5.59
C TYR A 308 1.93 10.18 -5.78
N ARG A 309 2.27 11.28 -5.09
CA ARG A 309 1.66 12.60 -5.27
C ARG A 309 2.68 13.53 -5.85
N PHE A 310 2.34 14.14 -6.98
CA PHE A 310 3.13 15.18 -7.62
C PHE A 310 2.40 16.51 -7.44
N VAL A 311 3.03 17.48 -6.78
CA VAL A 311 2.48 18.83 -6.59
C VAL A 311 3.28 19.78 -7.45
N TYR A 312 2.59 20.51 -8.34
CA TYR A 312 3.20 21.59 -9.09
C TYR A 312 2.94 22.90 -8.37
N ASP A 313 3.97 23.60 -7.89
CA ASP A 313 3.79 24.83 -7.13
C ASP A 313 4.03 26.13 -7.94
N ARG A 314 3.66 27.25 -7.33
CA ARG A 314 3.77 28.59 -7.94
C ARG A 314 5.20 29.09 -8.12
N ASN A 315 6.20 28.41 -7.53
CA ASN A 315 7.61 28.74 -7.74
C ASN A 315 8.17 28.03 -8.98
N GLY A 316 7.38 27.16 -9.61
CA GLY A 316 7.82 26.37 -10.75
C GLY A 316 8.36 25.00 -10.37
N GLU A 317 8.32 24.60 -9.09
CA GLU A 317 8.80 23.28 -8.68
C GLU A 317 7.70 22.23 -8.82
N ILE A 318 8.03 21.10 -9.40
CA ILE A 318 7.20 19.89 -9.32
C ILE A 318 7.82 18.97 -8.30
N ARG A 319 7.14 18.79 -7.18
CA ARG A 319 7.62 18.06 -6.01
C ARG A 319 6.86 16.75 -5.87
N MET A 320 7.56 15.70 -5.46
CA MET A 320 7.00 14.37 -5.33
C MET A 320 7.01 13.94 -3.86
N TRP A 321 5.89 13.35 -3.45
CA TRP A 321 5.72 12.62 -2.20
C TRP A 321 5.40 11.18 -2.52
N ARG A 322 5.98 10.27 -1.74
CA ARG A 322 5.63 8.85 -1.76
C ARG A 322 4.83 8.51 -0.51
N ASN A 323 3.67 7.89 -0.70
CA ASN A 323 2.74 7.52 0.35
C ASN A 323 2.39 8.73 1.27
N ASN A 324 2.02 8.49 2.52
CA ASN A 324 1.67 9.54 3.50
C ASN A 324 2.89 10.23 4.14
N GLU A 325 3.98 10.48 3.40
CA GLU A 325 5.07 11.34 3.89
C GLU A 325 4.54 12.78 4.07
N SER A 326 4.07 13.12 5.27
CA SER A 326 3.10 14.22 5.42
C SER A 326 3.71 15.63 5.55
N ILE A 327 5.03 15.82 5.53
CA ILE A 327 5.61 17.14 5.85
C ILE A 327 6.62 17.64 4.82
N VAL A 328 7.51 16.77 4.33
CA VAL A 328 8.59 17.18 3.42
C VAL A 328 8.44 16.39 2.11
N PRO A 329 8.54 17.05 0.95
CA PRO A 329 8.61 16.31 -0.31
C PRO A 329 9.79 15.34 -0.25
N THR A 330 9.58 14.12 -0.70
CA THR A 330 10.67 13.15 -0.81
C THR A 330 11.75 13.70 -1.76
N ARG A 331 11.35 14.42 -2.84
CA ARG A 331 12.24 15.16 -3.74
C ARG A 331 11.52 16.15 -4.67
N THR A 332 12.27 17.08 -5.25
CA THR A 332 11.85 17.86 -6.43
C THR A 332 12.17 17.05 -7.69
N VAL A 333 11.16 16.81 -8.53
CA VAL A 333 11.31 16.01 -9.75
C VAL A 333 11.45 16.85 -11.02
N ALA A 334 11.03 18.12 -11.01
CA ALA A 334 11.20 19.00 -12.15
C ALA A 334 11.14 20.48 -11.75
N PHE A 335 11.72 21.32 -12.59
CA PHE A 335 11.53 22.77 -12.58
C PHE A 335 10.89 23.19 -13.90
N ALA A 336 9.80 23.94 -13.82
CA ALA A 336 8.94 24.30 -14.94
C ALA A 336 8.50 25.76 -14.82
N ASP A 337 8.21 26.42 -15.94
CA ASP A 337 7.72 27.81 -15.96
C ASP A 337 6.31 27.88 -15.34
N PRO A 338 6.10 28.56 -14.19
CA PRO A 338 4.80 28.60 -13.51
C PRO A 338 3.69 29.32 -14.31
N SER A 339 4.01 29.93 -15.45
CA SER A 339 2.99 30.47 -16.37
C SER A 339 2.39 29.43 -17.32
N GLN A 340 3.00 28.24 -17.40
CA GLN A 340 2.63 27.18 -18.34
C GLN A 340 1.86 26.05 -17.64
N ALA A 341 1.10 25.29 -18.43
CA ALA A 341 0.50 24.04 -18.01
C ALA A 341 1.23 22.88 -18.66
N PHE A 342 1.48 21.81 -17.91
CA PHE A 342 2.27 20.68 -18.36
C PHE A 342 1.48 19.38 -18.27
N TYR A 343 1.47 18.61 -19.36
CA TYR A 343 1.00 17.24 -19.38
C TYR A 343 2.06 16.33 -18.76
N PRO A 344 1.73 15.61 -17.68
CA PRO A 344 2.59 14.57 -17.17
C PRO A 344 2.60 13.37 -18.12
N PHE A 345 3.75 12.74 -18.28
CA PHE A 345 3.89 11.49 -19.00
C PHE A 345 4.84 10.54 -18.27
N PHE A 346 4.71 9.25 -18.57
CA PHE A 346 5.55 8.20 -18.06
C PHE A 346 6.23 7.48 -19.21
N PHE A 347 7.47 7.05 -19.00
CA PHE A 347 8.17 6.14 -19.89
C PHE A 347 8.46 4.85 -19.11
N LEU A 348 7.67 3.81 -19.40
CA LEU A 348 7.62 2.58 -18.61
C LEU A 348 8.65 1.54 -19.08
N ASN A 349 9.93 1.92 -19.18
CA ASN A 349 11.01 0.99 -19.55
C ASN A 349 11.62 0.22 -18.35
N GLY A 350 11.19 0.55 -17.13
CA GLY A 350 11.77 0.05 -15.88
C GLY A 350 10.97 -1.05 -15.17
N ARG A 351 11.08 -1.11 -13.84
CA ARG A 351 10.40 -2.06 -12.95
C ARG A 351 8.90 -1.89 -12.93
N ILE A 352 8.39 -0.68 -13.15
CA ILE A 352 6.95 -0.42 -13.13
C ILE A 352 6.30 -1.18 -14.30
N MET A 353 5.51 -2.19 -13.95
CA MET A 353 4.76 -3.01 -14.91
C MET A 353 3.30 -2.59 -15.01
N ALA A 354 2.77 -1.93 -13.99
CA ALA A 354 1.39 -1.47 -13.99
C ALA A 354 1.20 -0.24 -13.10
N LEU A 355 0.35 0.68 -13.55
CA LEU A 355 0.01 1.93 -12.85
C LEU A 355 -1.50 2.14 -12.88
N SER A 356 -2.02 2.78 -11.83
CA SER A 356 -3.37 3.34 -11.79
C SER A 356 -3.30 4.85 -11.60
N LEU A 357 -4.10 5.59 -12.35
CA LEU A 357 -4.44 6.96 -11.99
C LEU A 357 -5.48 6.95 -10.88
N ILE A 358 -5.21 7.70 -9.81
CA ILE A 358 -6.16 7.90 -8.72
C ILE A 358 -6.99 9.15 -9.05
N GLY A 359 -6.32 10.26 -9.40
CA GLY A 359 -7.00 11.46 -9.86
C GLY A 359 -6.14 12.72 -9.80
N LEU A 360 -6.77 13.85 -10.06
CA LEU A 360 -6.15 15.18 -10.02
C LEU A 360 -6.93 16.10 -9.09
N VAL A 361 -6.26 16.75 -8.15
CA VAL A 361 -6.81 17.90 -7.43
C VAL A 361 -6.40 19.14 -8.19
N SER A 362 -7.38 19.90 -8.70
CA SER A 362 -7.16 21.13 -9.45
C SER A 362 -8.22 22.17 -9.13
N SER A 363 -7.83 23.45 -9.16
CA SER A 363 -8.76 24.57 -9.11
C SER A 363 -9.61 24.69 -10.39
N THR A 364 -9.11 24.17 -11.51
CA THR A 364 -9.82 24.17 -12.79
C THR A 364 -10.72 22.95 -12.86
N LYS A 365 -12.03 23.15 -13.03
CA LYS A 365 -12.94 22.01 -13.26
C LYS A 365 -12.61 21.35 -14.60
N ILE A 366 -12.26 20.07 -14.55
CA ILE A 366 -12.11 19.19 -15.69
C ILE A 366 -13.52 18.93 -16.21
N VAL A 367 -13.84 19.46 -17.37
CA VAL A 367 -15.00 19.01 -18.11
C VAL A 367 -14.64 17.64 -18.67
N PRO A 368 -15.39 16.56 -18.34
CA PRO A 368 -15.13 15.25 -18.91
C PRO A 368 -15.12 15.39 -20.43
N VAL A 369 -13.97 15.19 -21.05
CA VAL A 369 -13.92 15.03 -22.51
C VAL A 369 -14.74 13.79 -22.78
N GLN A 370 -15.88 13.94 -23.46
CA GLN A 370 -16.66 12.78 -23.86
C GLN A 370 -15.72 11.86 -24.63
N PRO A 371 -15.57 10.59 -24.21
CA PRO A 371 -14.71 9.66 -24.95
C PRO A 371 -15.19 9.66 -26.38
N THR A 372 -14.29 9.97 -27.34
CA THR A 372 -14.66 9.84 -28.74
C THR A 372 -15.12 8.41 -28.94
N PRO A 373 -16.29 8.15 -29.54
CA PRO A 373 -16.79 6.80 -29.70
C PRO A 373 -15.87 6.07 -30.68
N LYS A 374 -14.90 5.31 -30.15
CA LYS A 374 -14.04 4.43 -30.92
C LYS A 374 -14.03 3.06 -30.23
N LYS A 375 -14.28 2.06 -31.09
CA LYS A 375 -14.35 0.60 -30.89
C LYS A 375 -14.20 0.12 -29.43
N LYS A 376 -15.35 -0.10 -28.79
CA LYS A 376 -15.60 -1.02 -27.68
C LYS A 376 -14.40 -1.25 -26.75
N ASP A 377 -14.27 -0.42 -25.73
CA ASP A 377 -13.64 -0.79 -24.44
C ASP A 377 -14.52 -1.83 -23.69
N ASP A 378 -14.99 -2.86 -24.41
CA ASP A 378 -15.74 -4.01 -23.87
C ASP A 378 -14.79 -5.16 -23.46
N ASP A 379 -13.48 -4.94 -23.42
CA ASP A 379 -12.50 -6.05 -23.34
C ASP A 379 -12.22 -6.57 -21.91
N ALA A 380 -12.79 -5.95 -20.87
CA ALA A 380 -12.93 -6.66 -19.59
C ALA A 380 -13.99 -7.79 -19.69
N GLY A 381 -14.95 -7.64 -20.60
CA GLY A 381 -16.11 -8.51 -20.71
C GLY A 381 -16.97 -8.53 -19.44
N LEU A 382 -18.05 -9.32 -19.50
CA LEU A 382 -18.74 -9.75 -18.28
C LEU A 382 -17.80 -10.66 -17.48
N CYS A 383 -17.93 -10.62 -16.15
CA CYS A 383 -17.26 -11.56 -15.27
C CYS A 383 -17.49 -12.99 -15.77
N GLN A 384 -16.42 -13.72 -16.08
CA GLN A 384 -16.54 -15.07 -16.65
C GLN A 384 -16.98 -16.13 -15.62
N LEU A 385 -17.21 -15.72 -14.37
CA LEU A 385 -17.69 -16.58 -13.29
C LEU A 385 -19.19 -16.43 -13.05
N CYS A 386 -19.71 -15.20 -12.94
CA CYS A 386 -21.16 -14.98 -12.78
C CYS A 386 -21.87 -14.64 -14.09
N LEU A 387 -21.17 -14.09 -15.08
CA LEU A 387 -21.73 -13.55 -16.32
C LEU A 387 -22.76 -12.43 -16.12
N ASP A 388 -22.83 -11.86 -14.92
CA ASP A 388 -23.86 -10.89 -14.53
C ASP A 388 -23.32 -9.46 -14.46
N THR A 389 -22.13 -9.28 -13.90
CA THR A 389 -21.51 -7.96 -13.70
C THR A 389 -20.23 -7.81 -14.52
N PRO A 390 -19.84 -6.57 -14.89
CA PRO A 390 -18.56 -6.33 -15.55
C PRO A 390 -17.39 -6.89 -14.76
N ALA A 391 -16.43 -7.50 -15.43
CA ALA A 391 -15.21 -7.93 -14.77
C ALA A 391 -14.40 -6.68 -14.34
N ASN A 392 -13.96 -6.67 -13.08
CA ASN A 392 -13.20 -5.55 -12.51
C ASN A 392 -11.99 -6.02 -11.69
N CYS A 393 -11.66 -7.31 -11.70
CA CYS A 393 -10.48 -7.84 -11.02
C CYS A 393 -9.35 -8.09 -12.01
N ALA A 394 -8.29 -7.28 -11.91
CA ALA A 394 -7.08 -7.42 -12.70
C ALA A 394 -6.08 -8.39 -12.03
N MET A 395 -5.53 -9.31 -12.81
CA MET A 395 -4.49 -10.24 -12.38
C MET A 395 -3.11 -9.64 -12.54
N ILE A 396 -2.45 -9.41 -11.42
CA ILE A 396 -1.10 -8.84 -11.36
C ILE A 396 -0.05 -9.96 -11.50
N PRO A 397 0.96 -9.84 -12.38
CA PRO A 397 1.39 -8.66 -13.15
C PRO A 397 0.85 -8.58 -14.58
N CYS A 398 0.12 -9.59 -15.05
CA CYS A 398 -0.20 -9.72 -16.48
C CYS A 398 -1.30 -8.77 -16.98
N GLY A 399 -2.05 -8.14 -16.09
CA GLY A 399 -3.05 -7.12 -16.42
C GLY A 399 -4.39 -7.60 -16.90
N HIS A 400 -4.50 -8.86 -17.31
CA HIS A 400 -5.77 -9.45 -17.72
C HIS A 400 -6.84 -9.29 -16.64
N ILE A 401 -8.06 -8.95 -17.06
CA ILE A 401 -9.25 -8.84 -16.23
C ILE A 401 -10.18 -10.01 -16.60
N PHE A 402 -10.70 -10.74 -15.60
CA PHE A 402 -11.45 -11.99 -15.88
C PHE A 402 -12.74 -12.16 -15.06
N PHE A 403 -12.80 -11.63 -13.84
CA PHE A 403 -13.97 -11.74 -12.96
C PHE A 403 -14.27 -10.43 -12.21
N CYS A 404 -15.46 -10.36 -11.60
CA CYS A 404 -15.86 -9.26 -10.74
C CYS A 404 -15.42 -9.47 -9.28
N SER A 405 -15.36 -8.40 -8.50
CA SER A 405 -14.97 -8.37 -7.09
C SER A 405 -15.78 -9.34 -6.24
N ASP A 406 -17.07 -9.51 -6.52
CA ASP A 406 -17.93 -10.47 -5.80
C ASP A 406 -17.50 -11.92 -6.04
N CYS A 407 -17.06 -12.24 -7.26
CA CYS A 407 -16.57 -13.56 -7.63
C CYS A 407 -15.10 -13.78 -7.29
N LYS A 408 -14.37 -12.76 -6.80
CA LYS A 408 -12.95 -12.87 -6.44
C LYS A 408 -12.70 -13.98 -5.44
N SER A 409 -13.50 -14.05 -4.38
CA SER A 409 -13.41 -15.11 -3.35
C SER A 409 -13.59 -16.52 -3.93
N GLN A 410 -14.34 -16.67 -5.03
CA GLN A 410 -14.54 -17.95 -5.70
C GLN A 410 -13.34 -18.36 -6.56
N PHE A 411 -12.51 -17.41 -6.98
CA PHE A 411 -11.31 -17.64 -7.77
C PHE A 411 -10.06 -17.77 -6.89
N GLU A 412 -9.97 -16.95 -5.84
CA GLU A 412 -8.85 -16.95 -4.90
C GLU A 412 -8.64 -18.34 -4.28
N GLY A 413 -7.44 -18.88 -4.45
CA GLY A 413 -7.06 -20.20 -3.93
C GLY A 413 -7.32 -21.38 -4.88
N LYS A 414 -8.08 -21.20 -5.97
CA LYS A 414 -8.27 -22.28 -6.97
C LYS A 414 -7.13 -22.38 -7.98
N SER A 415 -6.60 -21.24 -8.41
CA SER A 415 -5.49 -21.17 -9.36
C SER A 415 -4.55 -20.04 -8.97
N LYS A 416 -3.25 -20.28 -9.11
CA LYS A 416 -2.22 -19.24 -9.09
C LYS A 416 -1.86 -18.75 -10.49
N LEU A 417 -2.52 -19.23 -11.53
CA LEU A 417 -2.24 -18.88 -12.92
C LEU A 417 -3.41 -18.09 -13.51
N CYS A 418 -3.09 -17.05 -14.28
CA CYS A 418 -4.04 -16.24 -15.04
C CYS A 418 -4.83 -17.13 -16.01
N PRO A 419 -6.17 -17.12 -16.00
CA PRO A 419 -6.97 -17.94 -16.90
C PRO A 419 -6.77 -17.60 -18.38
N ILE A 420 -6.34 -16.37 -18.67
CA ILE A 420 -6.19 -15.87 -20.04
C ILE A 420 -4.80 -16.23 -20.59
N CYS A 421 -3.73 -15.82 -19.91
CA CYS A 421 -2.36 -16.00 -20.42
C CYS A 421 -1.52 -17.03 -19.66
N ARG A 422 -2.06 -17.65 -18.61
CA ARG A 422 -1.39 -18.62 -17.73
C ARG A 422 -0.15 -18.09 -16.99
N ALA A 423 0.08 -16.78 -16.98
CA ALA A 423 1.11 -16.16 -16.15
C ALA A 423 0.80 -16.36 -14.65
N GLU A 424 1.82 -16.47 -13.81
CA GLU A 424 1.64 -16.57 -12.36
C GLU A 424 1.05 -15.26 -11.79
N ILE A 425 -0.04 -15.41 -11.03
CA ILE A 425 -0.77 -14.33 -10.37
C ILE A 425 -0.11 -14.11 -9.01
N LYS A 426 0.47 -12.93 -8.83
CA LYS A 426 1.02 -12.48 -7.54
C LYS A 426 -0.06 -11.83 -6.68
N ASN A 427 -0.92 -11.04 -7.32
CA ASN A 427 -1.98 -10.29 -6.65
C ASN A 427 -3.22 -10.14 -7.55
N ILE A 428 -4.39 -9.90 -6.95
CA ILE A 428 -5.63 -9.59 -7.65
C ILE A 428 -6.09 -8.22 -7.19
N PHE A 429 -5.97 -7.25 -8.09
CA PHE A 429 -6.34 -5.87 -7.84
C PHE A 429 -7.80 -5.66 -8.26
N GLU A 430 -8.63 -5.21 -7.31
CA GLU A 430 -9.99 -4.77 -7.60
C GLU A 430 -9.94 -3.36 -8.15
N ILE A 431 -10.45 -3.20 -9.35
CA ILE A 431 -10.60 -1.92 -10.02
C ILE A 431 -11.91 -1.33 -9.53
N GLU A 432 -11.81 -0.22 -8.79
CA GLU A 432 -12.97 0.59 -8.43
C GLU A 432 -13.54 1.23 -9.71
N SER A 433 -14.82 0.94 -9.98
CA SER A 433 -15.61 1.68 -10.96
C SER A 433 -16.27 2.82 -10.20
N ASP A 434 -16.11 4.06 -10.68
CA ASP A 434 -16.75 5.24 -10.09
C ASP A 434 -18.28 5.11 -10.04
#